data_AF-A0A956CB38-F1
#
_entry.id   AF-A0A956CB38-F1
#
_cell.length_a   1.000
_cell.length_b   1.000
_cell.length_c   1.000
_cell.angle_alpha   90.00
_cell.angle_beta   90.00
_cell.angle_gamma   90.00
#
_symmetry.space_group_name_H-M   'P 1'
#
loop_
_entity.id
_entity.type
_entity.pdbx_description
1 polymer ?
#
loop_
_entity_poly.entity_id
_entity_poly.type
_entity_poly.pdbx_seq_one_letter_code
_entity_poly.pdbx_strand_id
1 'polypeptide(L)'
;GSGGTAGAAGGGGMAGSSGAAGAAGAAGSSGNAAEAFCTKYETVCTFGGTDRYADKADCIAKYNSYDAARQACVETHLGNAEKGDPSLHCPHATGQSPCN
;
A
#
# COMPACT_ATOMS: atom_id res chain seq x y z
N GLY A 1 10.18 18.54 -44.91
CA GLY A 1 10.04 18.54 -43.44
C GLY A 1 11.30 17.93 -42.87
N SER A 2 12.03 18.52 -41.91
CA SER A 2 11.56 19.07 -40.62
C SER A 2 10.72 18.00 -39.90
N GLY A 3 11.06 17.45 -38.73
CA GLY A 3 12.14 17.63 -37.77
C GLY A 3 12.00 16.52 -36.71
N GLY A 4 13.05 16.26 -35.93
CA GLY A 4 13.06 15.21 -34.90
C GLY A 4 12.46 15.64 -33.54
N THR A 5 12.26 14.66 -32.67
CA THR A 5 12.07 14.80 -31.21
C THR A 5 12.78 13.60 -30.55
N ALA A 6 13.95 13.79 -29.95
CA ALA A 6 14.18 14.20 -28.56
C ALA A 6 14.24 13.00 -27.60
N GLY A 7 15.42 12.76 -27.03
CA GLY A 7 15.63 11.90 -25.88
C GLY A 7 15.69 12.66 -24.54
N ALA A 8 16.09 11.94 -23.49
CA ALA A 8 16.37 12.34 -22.09
C ALA A 8 15.13 12.40 -21.17
N ALA A 9 15.13 12.01 -19.88
CA ALA A 9 16.15 11.56 -18.93
C ALA A 9 15.47 10.97 -17.66
N GLY A 10 16.22 10.18 -16.88
CA GLY A 10 16.12 10.09 -15.41
C GLY A 10 14.93 9.30 -14.86
N GLY A 11 15.05 8.43 -13.86
CA GLY A 11 16.04 8.33 -12.80
C GLY A 11 15.22 8.00 -11.54
N GLY A 12 15.47 6.85 -10.93
CA GLY A 12 14.74 6.44 -9.73
C GLY A 12 14.92 4.97 -9.39
N GLY A 13 16.15 4.47 -9.47
CA GLY A 13 16.50 3.29 -8.71
C GLY A 13 16.46 3.65 -7.23
N MET A 14 15.57 3.03 -6.47
CA MET A 14 15.73 2.95 -5.03
C MET A 14 16.16 1.51 -4.72
N ALA A 15 17.48 1.37 -4.62
CA ALA A 15 18.10 0.29 -3.89
C ALA A 15 17.68 0.41 -2.41
N GLY A 16 16.82 -0.50 -1.97
CA GLY A 16 16.60 -0.81 -0.56
C GLY A 16 17.23 -2.15 -0.26
N SER A 17 18.55 -2.19 -0.15
CA SER A 17 19.28 -3.36 0.34
C SER A 17 19.07 -3.50 1.85
N SER A 18 18.24 -4.47 2.24
CA SER A 18 18.31 -5.15 3.54
C SER A 18 18.17 -6.63 3.25
N GLY A 19 19.30 -7.30 3.06
CA GLY A 19 19.32 -8.72 2.79
C GLY A 19 18.83 -9.52 3.99
N ALA A 20 17.91 -10.45 3.72
CA ALA A 20 17.88 -11.74 4.38
C ALA A 20 17.73 -12.79 3.27
N ALA A 21 18.75 -13.64 3.17
CA ALA A 21 18.81 -14.73 2.22
C ALA A 21 17.68 -15.74 2.46
N GLY A 22 17.00 -16.14 1.39
CA GLY A 22 16.00 -17.20 1.42
C GLY A 22 15.30 -17.36 0.08
N ALA A 23 15.81 -18.27 -0.75
CA ALA A 23 15.16 -18.69 -1.97
C ALA A 23 13.86 -19.47 -1.66
N ALA A 24 12.72 -19.03 -2.20
CA ALA A 24 11.65 -19.90 -2.69
C ALA A 24 10.49 -19.10 -3.32
N GLY A 25 10.22 -19.40 -4.59
CA GLY A 25 8.85 -19.44 -5.11
C GLY A 25 8.28 -18.15 -5.69
N ALA A 26 7.53 -18.29 -6.77
CA ALA A 26 6.71 -17.28 -7.40
C ALA A 26 5.50 -16.87 -6.51
N ALA A 27 5.80 -16.29 -5.34
CA ALA A 27 4.86 -15.71 -4.36
C ALA A 27 5.20 -14.23 -4.05
N GLY A 28 6.03 -13.60 -4.88
CA GLY A 28 6.72 -12.35 -4.58
C GLY A 28 6.00 -11.05 -4.94
N SER A 29 4.71 -11.07 -5.31
CA SER A 29 3.99 -9.84 -5.66
C SER A 29 3.11 -9.32 -4.52
N SER A 30 2.47 -10.22 -3.76
CA SER A 30 1.55 -9.87 -2.67
C SER A 30 2.27 -9.23 -1.47
N GLY A 31 3.49 -9.70 -1.15
CA GLY A 31 4.31 -9.10 -0.09
C GLY A 31 4.68 -7.64 -0.36
N ASN A 32 5.01 -7.33 -1.62
CA ASN A 32 5.33 -5.96 -2.04
C ASN A 32 4.09 -5.04 -2.04
N ALA A 33 2.92 -5.56 -2.46
CA ALA A 33 1.68 -4.79 -2.44
C ALA A 33 1.25 -4.45 -1.00
N ALA A 34 1.31 -5.42 -0.10
CA ALA A 34 1.00 -5.21 1.32
C ALA A 34 1.95 -4.18 1.96
N GLU A 35 3.25 -4.27 1.70
CA GLU A 35 4.22 -3.30 2.22
C GLU A 35 3.99 -1.88 1.69
N ALA A 36 3.70 -1.74 0.39
CA ALA A 36 3.40 -0.45 -0.22
C ALA A 36 2.12 0.16 0.35
N PHE A 37 1.06 -0.64 0.46
CA PHE A 37 -0.20 -0.23 1.08
C PHE A 37 0.01 0.22 2.53
N CYS A 38 0.68 -0.60 3.34
CA CYS A 38 0.87 -0.31 4.76
C CYS A 38 1.80 0.88 5.01
N THR A 39 2.79 1.11 4.15
CA THR A 39 3.65 2.30 4.21
C THR A 39 2.84 3.58 3.92
N LYS A 40 1.94 3.52 2.95
CA LYS A 40 1.02 4.64 2.67
C LYS A 40 0.01 4.83 3.79
N TYR A 41 -0.53 3.74 4.33
CA TYR A 41 -1.47 3.76 5.44
C TYR A 41 -0.85 4.46 6.66
N GLU A 42 0.39 4.12 7.03
CA GLU A 42 1.10 4.77 8.14
C GLU A 42 1.15 6.29 7.97
N THR A 43 1.44 6.76 6.75
CA THR A 43 1.58 8.18 6.44
C THR A 43 0.24 8.93 6.51
N VAL A 44 -0.84 8.31 6.04
CA VAL A 44 -2.16 8.97 5.91
C VAL A 44 -3.02 8.77 7.15
N CYS A 45 -3.00 7.57 7.71
CA CYS A 45 -3.91 7.12 8.74
C CYS A 45 -3.21 6.84 10.08
N THR A 46 -1.89 6.78 10.16
CA THR A 46 -1.15 6.39 11.38
C THR A 46 -1.54 5.01 11.93
N PHE A 47 -0.60 4.38 12.64
CA PHE A 47 -0.89 3.16 13.38
C PHE A 47 -1.34 3.44 14.81
N GLY A 48 -2.09 2.49 15.37
CA GLY A 48 -2.62 2.57 16.72
C GLY A 48 -3.91 3.38 16.83
N GLY A 49 -4.61 3.17 17.94
CA GLY A 49 -5.93 3.76 18.20
C GLY A 49 -7.09 2.88 17.74
N THR A 50 -8.31 3.35 17.99
CA THR A 50 -9.55 2.67 17.62
C THR A 50 -9.73 2.68 16.11
N ASP A 51 -10.18 1.56 15.54
CA ASP A 51 -10.43 1.39 14.09
C ASP A 51 -9.21 1.63 13.19
N ARG A 52 -8.00 1.36 13.72
CA ARG A 52 -6.73 1.43 12.99
C ARG A 52 -6.00 0.08 13.09
N TYR A 53 -5.07 -0.17 12.17
CA TYR A 53 -4.09 -1.25 12.37
C TYR A 53 -3.23 -0.94 13.60
N ALA A 54 -2.90 -1.98 14.36
CA ALA A 54 -2.10 -1.82 15.59
C ALA A 54 -0.68 -1.31 15.27
N ASP A 55 -0.08 -1.89 14.23
CA ASP A 55 1.24 -1.56 13.71
C ASP A 55 1.37 -2.01 12.23
N LYS A 56 2.55 -1.83 11.66
CA LYS A 56 2.85 -2.22 10.27
C LYS A 56 2.74 -3.73 10.04
N ALA A 57 3.10 -4.56 11.02
CA ALA A 57 3.03 -6.01 10.88
C ALA A 57 1.58 -6.50 10.87
N ASP A 58 0.72 -5.96 11.75
CA ASP A 58 -0.74 -6.22 11.74
C ASP A 58 -1.36 -5.82 10.40
N CYS A 59 -0.98 -4.64 9.88
CA CYS A 59 -1.43 -4.17 8.57
C CYS A 59 -1.06 -5.15 7.45
N ILE A 60 0.20 -5.57 7.36
CA ILE A 60 0.66 -6.49 6.32
C ILE A 60 -0.03 -7.85 6.44
N ALA A 61 -0.16 -8.38 7.66
CA ALA A 61 -0.82 -9.65 7.91
C ALA A 61 -2.29 -9.62 7.49
N LYS A 62 -3.03 -8.56 7.87
CA LYS A 62 -4.44 -8.40 7.50
C LYS A 62 -4.63 -8.17 6.01
N TYR A 63 -3.87 -7.26 5.40
CA TYR A 63 -3.99 -6.99 3.97
C TYR A 63 -3.72 -8.25 3.13
N ASN A 64 -2.73 -9.07 3.50
CA ASN A 64 -2.46 -10.35 2.82
C ASN A 64 -3.55 -11.40 3.03
N SER A 65 -4.37 -11.27 4.09
CA SER A 65 -5.51 -12.16 4.34
C SER A 65 -6.76 -11.78 3.55
N TYR A 66 -6.80 -10.58 2.97
CA TYR A 66 -7.93 -10.09 2.19
C TYR A 66 -7.95 -10.70 0.80
N ASP A 67 -9.15 -10.99 0.30
CA ASP A 67 -9.33 -11.28 -1.11
C ASP A 67 -9.08 -10.02 -1.97
N ALA A 68 -8.97 -10.21 -3.28
CA ALA A 68 -8.65 -9.13 -4.21
C ALA A 68 -9.71 -8.00 -4.21
N ALA A 69 -10.99 -8.31 -3.99
CA ALA A 69 -12.05 -7.31 -3.96
C ALA A 69 -11.93 -6.43 -2.71
N ARG A 70 -11.63 -7.05 -1.56
CA ARG A 70 -11.40 -6.35 -0.31
C ARG A 70 -10.11 -5.53 -0.33
N GLN A 71 -9.03 -6.03 -0.94
CA GLN A 71 -7.79 -5.26 -1.17
C GLN A 71 -8.06 -3.99 -1.99
N ALA A 72 -8.78 -4.10 -3.10
CA ALA A 72 -9.15 -2.94 -3.91
C ALA A 72 -10.04 -1.94 -3.13
N CYS A 73 -10.92 -2.43 -2.27
CA CYS A 73 -11.77 -1.58 -1.43
C CYS A 73 -10.94 -0.78 -0.41
N VAL A 74 -10.04 -1.42 0.33
CA VAL A 74 -9.21 -0.73 1.34
C VAL A 74 -8.23 0.25 0.71
N GLU A 75 -7.69 -0.06 -0.48
CA GLU A 75 -6.86 0.86 -1.26
C GLU A 75 -7.63 2.10 -1.73
N THR A 76 -8.87 1.91 -2.19
CA THR A 76 -9.75 3.03 -2.59
C THR A 76 -10.02 3.95 -1.40
N HIS A 77 -10.33 3.38 -0.23
CA HIS A 77 -10.56 4.17 0.97
C HIS A 77 -9.31 4.87 1.47
N LEU A 78 -8.13 4.24 1.39
CA LEU A 78 -6.87 4.91 1.69
C LEU A 78 -6.58 6.07 0.73
N GLY A 79 -6.87 5.90 -0.57
CA GLY A 79 -6.76 6.97 -1.56
C GLY A 79 -7.74 8.13 -1.32
N ASN A 80 -8.94 7.85 -0.82
CA ASN A 80 -9.89 8.88 -0.42
C ASN A 80 -9.46 9.60 0.86
N ALA A 81 -8.89 8.88 1.83
CA ALA A 81 -8.32 9.47 3.04
C ALA A 81 -7.21 10.47 2.72
N GLU A 82 -6.33 10.13 1.78
CA GLU A 82 -5.22 10.99 1.34
C GLU A 82 -5.70 12.30 0.70
N LYS A 83 -6.83 12.25 -0.04
CA LYS A 83 -7.37 13.40 -0.78
C LYS A 83 -8.43 14.20 -0.01
N GLY A 84 -9.00 13.60 1.03
CA GLY A 84 -10.21 14.06 1.70
C GLY A 84 -10.06 14.07 3.22
N ASP A 85 -11.06 13.56 3.95
CA ASP A 85 -11.05 13.47 5.41
C ASP A 85 -10.56 12.07 5.87
N PRO A 86 -9.36 11.98 6.47
CA PRO A 86 -8.85 10.71 6.99
C PRO A 86 -9.76 10.09 8.06
N SER A 87 -10.49 10.90 8.84
CA SER A 87 -11.34 10.41 9.93
C SER A 87 -12.52 9.57 9.41
N LEU A 88 -13.06 9.94 8.24
CA LEU A 88 -14.15 9.22 7.59
C LEU A 88 -13.67 7.96 6.85
N HIS A 89 -12.44 7.98 6.31
CA HIS A 89 -12.00 6.98 5.35
C HIS A 89 -11.01 5.95 5.92
N CYS A 90 -10.19 6.31 6.90
CA CYS A 90 -9.18 5.41 7.46
C CYS A 90 -9.77 4.15 8.16
N PRO A 91 -10.92 4.20 8.87
CA PRO A 91 -11.53 2.99 9.41
C PRO A 91 -11.82 1.95 8.32
N HIS A 92 -12.29 2.39 7.16
CA HIS A 92 -12.62 1.49 6.05
C HIS A 92 -11.35 0.96 5.36
N ALA A 93 -10.25 1.72 5.36
CA ALA A 93 -8.95 1.24 4.91
C ALA A 93 -8.37 0.13 5.81
N THR A 94 -8.98 -0.15 6.98
CA THR A 94 -8.67 -1.34 7.78
C THR A 94 -9.48 -2.58 7.40
N GLY A 95 -10.37 -2.50 6.40
CA GLY A 95 -11.28 -3.58 6.02
C GLY A 95 -12.58 -3.61 6.83
N GLN A 96 -12.89 -2.56 7.60
CA GLN A 96 -14.23 -2.40 8.17
C GLN A 96 -15.26 -2.10 7.07
N SER A 97 -16.55 -2.27 7.38
CA SER A 97 -17.66 -1.93 6.47
C SER A 97 -17.44 -0.55 5.84
N PRO A 98 -17.58 -0.40 4.52
CA PRO A 98 -18.18 -1.35 3.58
C PRO A 98 -17.21 -2.40 2.99
N CYS A 99 -15.94 -2.44 3.43
CA CYS A 99 -14.89 -3.33 2.91
C CYS A 99 -14.77 -4.66 3.68
N ASN A 100 -15.82 -5.18 4.30
CA ASN A 100 -15.75 -6.36 5.17
C ASN A 100 -16.08 -7.68 4.49
#